data_AF-A0A1V1P9C6-F1
#
_entry.id   AF-A0A1V1P9C6-F1
#
_cell.length_a   1.000
_cell.length_b   1.000
_cell.length_c   1.000
_cell.angle_alpha   90.00
_cell.angle_beta   90.00
_cell.angle_gamma   90.00
#
_symmetry.space_group_name_H-M   'P 1'
#
loop_
_entity.id
_entity.type
_entity.pdbx_description
1 polymer ?
#
loop_
_entity_poly.entity_id
_entity_poly.type
_entity_poly.pdbx_seq_one_letter_code
_entity_poly.pdbx_strand_id
1 'polypeptide(L)'
;MENNLEKKVEYADIELSDEIDEDKMKEYVQKKASLKEEIDKMEQEKENLKIQRKETGKYIEFRNLPEAKQYKRFKGNRKHLIDTIKMIAYRSETALVLIIREYLSKNDIASRSLIQQLLQTDADISPNYETNDLVVTIHNMTNPIQNEVVSKLCQELNDTETIFPCTNLRMIFKTVST
;
A
#
# COMPACT_ATOMS: atom_id res chain seq x y z
N MET A 1 -30.19 -13.61 14.65
CA MET A 1 -30.19 -13.33 16.10
C MET A 1 -31.57 -12.88 16.57
N GLU A 2 -32.30 -12.06 15.79
CA GLU A 2 -33.72 -11.73 16.06
C GLU A 2 -34.60 -12.97 16.29
N ASN A 3 -34.51 -13.97 15.42
CA ASN A 3 -35.35 -15.18 15.47
C ASN A 3 -35.24 -16.03 16.77
N ASN A 4 -34.10 -15.99 17.51
CA ASN A 4 -33.98 -16.71 18.79
C ASN A 4 -34.57 -15.91 19.96
N LEU A 5 -34.53 -14.58 19.90
CA LEU A 5 -35.13 -13.71 20.91
C LEU A 5 -36.66 -13.77 20.82
N GLU A 6 -37.19 -13.72 19.60
CA GLU A 6 -38.64 -13.83 19.32
C GLU A 6 -39.22 -15.13 19.86
N LYS A 7 -38.55 -16.27 19.65
CA LYS A 7 -39.00 -17.58 20.17
C LYS A 7 -38.94 -17.69 21.69
N LYS A 8 -37.97 -17.03 22.33
CA LYS A 8 -37.91 -16.96 23.81
C LYS A 8 -39.03 -16.12 24.40
N VAL A 9 -39.41 -15.05 23.71
CA VAL A 9 -40.59 -14.23 24.06
C VAL A 9 -41.86 -15.05 23.87
N GLU A 10 -42.02 -15.74 22.73
CA GLU A 10 -43.17 -16.62 22.47
C GLU A 10 -43.28 -17.77 23.48
N TYR A 11 -42.17 -18.38 23.89
CA TYR A 11 -42.15 -19.38 24.96
C TYR A 11 -42.55 -18.80 26.34
N ALA A 12 -42.18 -17.56 26.63
CA ALA A 12 -42.48 -16.88 27.88
C ALA A 12 -43.94 -16.37 27.95
N ASP A 13 -44.49 -15.93 26.82
CA ASP A 13 -45.88 -15.44 26.69
C ASP A 13 -46.91 -16.58 26.77
N ILE A 14 -46.47 -17.83 26.64
CA ILE A 14 -47.31 -19.02 26.85
C ILE A 14 -47.48 -19.27 28.37
N GLU A 15 -48.40 -18.54 29.00
CA GLU A 15 -48.87 -18.72 30.39
C GLU A 15 -50.16 -19.56 30.47
N LEU A 16 -50.33 -20.29 31.58
CA LEU A 16 -51.43 -21.23 31.81
C LEU A 16 -52.65 -20.49 32.38
N SER A 17 -53.83 -20.57 31.75
CA SER A 17 -55.09 -20.14 32.37
C SER A 17 -55.74 -21.32 33.10
N ASP A 18 -56.25 -21.11 34.31
CA ASP A 18 -56.64 -22.16 35.27
C ASP A 18 -57.83 -23.07 34.87
N GLU A 19 -58.49 -22.85 33.73
CA GLU A 19 -59.58 -23.71 33.24
C GLU A 19 -59.34 -24.13 31.77
N ILE A 20 -58.66 -25.26 31.55
CA ILE A 20 -58.40 -25.82 30.21
C ILE A 20 -58.76 -27.32 30.19
N ASP A 21 -59.50 -27.72 29.16
CA ASP A 21 -59.88 -29.11 28.86
C ASP A 21 -58.64 -30.02 28.61
N GLU A 22 -58.69 -31.31 28.97
CA GLU A 22 -57.52 -32.21 28.98
C GLU A 22 -56.78 -32.28 27.63
N ASP A 23 -57.52 -32.22 26.51
CA ASP A 23 -56.94 -32.27 25.17
C ASP A 23 -56.24 -30.96 24.78
N LYS A 24 -56.75 -29.81 25.22
CA LYS A 24 -56.09 -28.51 25.03
C LYS A 24 -54.83 -28.38 25.90
N MET A 25 -54.82 -29.02 27.07
CA MET A 25 -53.64 -29.11 27.93
C MET A 25 -52.52 -29.94 27.27
N LYS A 26 -52.86 -31.02 26.57
CA LYS A 26 -51.86 -31.83 25.82
C LYS A 26 -51.25 -31.05 24.66
N GLU A 27 -52.05 -30.34 23.87
CA GLU A 27 -51.54 -29.49 22.78
C GLU A 27 -50.65 -28.35 23.30
N TYR A 28 -51.03 -27.74 24.43
CA TYR A 28 -50.25 -26.72 25.11
C TYR A 28 -48.86 -27.24 25.52
N VAL A 29 -48.81 -28.40 26.18
CA VAL A 29 -47.56 -29.03 26.61
C VAL A 29 -46.69 -29.39 25.39
N GLN A 30 -47.28 -29.90 24.31
CA GLN A 30 -46.54 -30.22 23.08
C GLN A 30 -45.94 -28.99 22.40
N LYS A 31 -46.69 -27.90 22.27
CA LYS A 31 -46.17 -26.64 21.70
C LYS A 31 -45.06 -26.02 22.55
N LYS A 32 -45.21 -26.05 23.87
CA LYS A 32 -44.19 -25.54 24.80
C LYS A 32 -42.92 -26.39 24.78
N ALA A 33 -43.08 -27.71 24.65
CA ALA A 33 -41.96 -28.64 24.51
C ALA A 33 -41.20 -28.42 23.19
N SER A 34 -41.91 -28.30 22.05
CA SER A 34 -41.27 -28.09 20.75
C SER A 34 -40.53 -26.75 20.65
N LEU A 35 -41.10 -25.67 21.19
CA LEU A 35 -40.43 -24.37 21.27
C LEU A 35 -39.18 -24.44 22.15
N LYS A 36 -39.23 -25.18 23.27
CA LYS A 36 -38.07 -25.35 24.15
C LYS A 36 -36.95 -26.13 23.48
N GLU A 37 -37.27 -27.24 22.81
CA GLU A 37 -36.29 -28.01 22.04
C GLU A 37 -35.61 -27.16 20.95
N GLU A 38 -36.38 -26.29 20.28
CA GLU A 38 -35.84 -25.42 19.24
C GLU A 38 -34.93 -24.32 19.80
N ILE A 39 -35.30 -23.74 20.95
CA ILE A 39 -34.45 -22.78 21.67
C ILE A 39 -33.13 -23.44 22.10
N ASP A 40 -33.20 -24.62 22.72
CA ASP A 40 -32.04 -25.35 23.20
C ASP A 40 -31.09 -25.70 22.04
N LYS A 41 -31.64 -26.11 20.90
CA LYS A 41 -30.86 -26.37 19.68
C LYS A 41 -30.15 -25.12 19.16
N MET A 42 -30.87 -23.99 19.08
CA MET A 42 -30.29 -22.72 18.64
C MET A 42 -29.21 -22.20 19.62
N GLU A 43 -29.37 -22.44 20.92
CA GLU A 43 -28.36 -22.09 21.92
C GLU A 43 -27.09 -22.93 21.77
N GLN A 44 -27.23 -24.23 21.53
CA GLN A 44 -26.10 -25.12 21.26
C GLN A 44 -25.37 -24.71 19.97
N GLU A 45 -26.10 -24.43 18.88
CA GLU A 45 -25.50 -23.93 17.64
C GLU A 45 -24.75 -22.60 17.83
N LYS A 46 -25.33 -21.68 18.62
CA LYS A 46 -24.69 -20.41 18.95
C LYS A 46 -23.37 -20.62 19.71
N GLU A 47 -23.34 -21.52 20.68
CA GLU A 47 -22.12 -21.78 21.44
C GLU A 47 -21.05 -22.44 20.57
N ASN A 48 -21.43 -23.39 19.72
CA ASN A 48 -20.54 -23.99 18.73
C ASN A 48 -19.94 -22.93 17.78
N LEU A 49 -20.77 -22.00 17.27
CA LEU A 49 -20.30 -20.91 16.41
C LEU A 49 -19.37 -19.94 17.14
N LYS A 50 -19.55 -19.70 18.44
CA LYS A 50 -18.60 -18.89 19.23
C LYS A 50 -17.24 -19.57 19.36
N ILE A 51 -17.23 -20.89 19.57
CA ILE A 51 -15.99 -21.68 19.65
C ILE A 51 -15.28 -21.62 18.29
N GLN A 52 -15.97 -21.93 17.20
CA GLN A 52 -15.42 -21.85 15.84
C GLN A 52 -14.88 -20.45 15.50
N ARG A 53 -15.59 -19.38 15.89
CA ARG A 53 -15.13 -18.00 15.68
C ARG A 53 -13.85 -17.69 16.46
N LYS A 54 -13.68 -18.23 17.68
CA LYS A 54 -12.47 -18.04 18.48
C LYS A 54 -11.27 -18.78 17.88
N GLU A 55 -11.51 -19.97 17.33
CA GLU A 55 -10.49 -20.79 16.66
C GLU A 55 -10.10 -20.22 15.29
N THR A 56 -11.01 -19.52 14.62
CA THR A 56 -10.74 -18.87 13.34
C THR A 56 -9.84 -17.64 13.52
N GLY A 57 -8.73 -17.60 12.79
CA GLY A 57 -7.81 -16.45 12.81
C GLY A 57 -8.48 -15.14 12.37
N LYS A 58 -8.19 -14.05 13.08
CA LYS A 58 -8.75 -12.71 12.79
C LYS A 58 -8.27 -12.12 11.46
N TYR A 59 -7.14 -12.60 10.96
CA TYR A 59 -6.48 -12.08 9.77
C TYR A 59 -6.34 -13.18 8.75
N ILE A 60 -6.54 -12.81 7.50
CA ILE A 60 -6.22 -13.64 6.34
C ILE A 60 -5.19 -12.89 5.51
N GLU A 61 -4.22 -13.61 4.98
CA GLU A 61 -3.27 -13.01 4.04
C GLU A 61 -4.00 -12.63 2.75
N PHE A 62 -3.56 -11.53 2.13
CA PHE A 62 -4.18 -11.03 0.91
C PHE A 62 -4.18 -12.05 -0.24
N ARG A 63 -3.15 -12.90 -0.34
CA ARG A 63 -3.06 -13.97 -1.35
C ARG A 63 -4.14 -15.05 -1.21
N ASN A 64 -4.72 -15.21 -0.02
CA ASN A 64 -5.73 -16.24 0.28
C ASN A 64 -7.15 -15.67 0.24
N LEU A 65 -7.32 -14.41 -0.19
CA LEU A 65 -8.62 -13.76 -0.25
C LEU A 65 -9.41 -14.24 -1.48
N PRO A 66 -10.70 -14.61 -1.33
CA PRO A 66 -11.55 -14.96 -2.47
C PRO A 66 -11.63 -13.81 -3.47
N GLU A 67 -11.62 -14.11 -4.77
CA GLU A 67 -11.54 -13.13 -5.86
C GLU A 67 -12.64 -12.05 -5.79
N ALA A 68 -13.86 -12.43 -5.40
CA ALA A 68 -14.98 -11.50 -5.21
C ALA A 68 -14.75 -10.46 -4.09
N LYS A 69 -13.87 -10.78 -3.12
CA LYS A 69 -13.53 -9.92 -1.98
C LYS A 69 -12.17 -9.23 -2.13
N GLN A 70 -11.38 -9.60 -3.14
CA GLN A 70 -10.07 -8.96 -3.37
C GLN A 70 -10.25 -7.47 -3.67
N TYR A 71 -9.40 -6.64 -3.07
CA TYR A 71 -9.41 -5.20 -3.28
C TYR A 71 -9.09 -4.88 -4.74
N LYS A 72 -10.09 -4.53 -5.55
CA LYS A 72 -9.89 -4.24 -6.97
C LYS A 72 -9.17 -2.91 -7.24
N ARG A 73 -9.18 -1.95 -6.29
CA ARG A 73 -8.54 -0.63 -6.45
C ARG A 73 -8.11 -0.01 -5.12
N PHE A 74 -6.86 0.46 -5.05
CA PHE A 74 -6.38 1.42 -4.05
C PHE A 74 -7.01 2.80 -4.32
N LYS A 75 -8.21 3.08 -3.79
CA LYS A 75 -8.92 4.34 -4.03
C LYS A 75 -8.32 5.57 -3.32
N GLY A 76 -7.54 5.40 -2.24
CA GLY A 76 -6.95 6.51 -1.46
C GLY A 76 -5.45 6.73 -1.66
N ASN A 77 -4.65 5.65 -1.74
CA ASN A 77 -3.19 5.78 -1.56
C ASN A 77 -2.42 5.99 -2.87
N ARG A 78 -3.04 5.79 -4.04
CA ARG A 78 -2.37 6.02 -5.34
C ARG A 78 -1.95 7.49 -5.50
N LYS A 79 -2.82 8.42 -5.09
CA LYS A 79 -2.51 9.86 -5.14
C LYS A 79 -1.34 10.19 -4.22
N HIS A 80 -1.37 9.72 -2.96
CA HIS A 80 -0.28 9.95 -2.02
C HIS A 80 1.05 9.38 -2.51
N LEU A 81 1.05 8.18 -3.09
CA LEU A 81 2.26 7.59 -3.68
C LEU A 81 2.81 8.45 -4.82
N ILE A 82 1.95 8.84 -5.78
CA ILE A 82 2.35 9.67 -6.91
C ILE A 82 2.86 11.03 -6.44
N ASP A 83 2.15 11.68 -5.51
CA ASP A 83 2.52 12.98 -4.98
C ASP A 83 3.84 12.90 -4.20
N THR A 84 4.10 11.78 -3.51
CA THR A 84 5.39 11.54 -2.83
C THR A 84 6.52 11.42 -3.84
N ILE A 85 6.35 10.63 -4.92
CA ILE A 85 7.36 10.51 -5.98
C ILE A 85 7.64 11.88 -6.61
N LYS A 86 6.60 12.66 -6.91
CA LYS A 86 6.74 14.02 -7.46
C LYS A 86 7.49 14.95 -6.51
N MET A 87 7.20 14.89 -5.21
CA MET A 87 7.89 15.71 -4.21
C MET A 87 9.37 15.32 -4.06
N ILE A 88 9.71 14.03 -4.17
CA ILE A 88 11.10 13.57 -4.18
C ILE A 88 11.79 14.10 -5.43
N ALA A 89 11.21 13.90 -6.62
CA ALA A 89 11.77 14.39 -7.88
C ALA A 89 11.98 15.92 -7.87
N TYR A 90 10.99 16.68 -7.42
CA TYR A 90 11.08 18.14 -7.30
C TYR A 90 12.21 18.58 -6.37
N ARG A 91 12.38 17.90 -5.23
CA ARG A 91 13.47 18.19 -4.29
C ARG A 91 14.84 17.82 -4.87
N SER A 92 14.94 16.68 -5.55
CA SER A 92 16.17 16.27 -6.24
C SER A 92 16.56 17.28 -7.32
N GLU A 93 15.62 17.70 -8.17
CA GLU A 93 15.86 18.75 -9.18
C GLU A 93 16.32 20.05 -8.52
N THR A 94 15.65 20.48 -7.44
CA THR A 94 16.02 21.69 -6.70
C THR A 94 17.44 21.58 -6.12
N ALA A 95 17.84 20.42 -5.59
CA ALA A 95 19.19 20.19 -5.10
C ALA A 95 20.24 20.26 -6.22
N LEU A 96 19.98 19.64 -7.37
CA LEU A 96 20.86 19.72 -8.54
C LEU A 96 21.02 21.16 -9.02
N VAL A 97 19.93 21.93 -9.07
CA VAL A 97 19.94 23.35 -9.42
C VAL A 97 20.82 24.15 -8.46
N LEU A 98 20.75 23.88 -7.16
CA LEU A 98 21.57 24.56 -6.16
C LEU A 98 23.07 24.27 -6.35
N ILE A 99 23.43 23.02 -6.69
CA ILE A 99 24.81 22.63 -6.98
C ILE A 99 25.34 23.40 -8.19
N ILE A 100 24.62 23.36 -9.32
CA ILE A 100 25.12 23.98 -10.56
C ILE A 100 25.09 25.51 -10.57
N ARG A 101 24.31 26.12 -9.65
CA ARG A 101 24.19 27.57 -9.52
C ARG A 101 25.53 28.24 -9.25
N GLU A 102 26.43 27.55 -8.55
CA GLU A 102 27.77 28.04 -8.27
C GLU A 102 28.64 28.18 -9.53
N TYR A 103 28.32 27.40 -10.58
CA TYR A 103 29.14 27.27 -11.78
C TYR A 103 28.60 28.00 -13.02
N LEU A 104 27.28 28.24 -13.15
CA LEU A 104 26.68 28.80 -14.38
C LEU A 104 26.26 30.28 -14.27
N SER A 105 25.71 30.71 -13.13
CA SER A 105 25.43 32.10 -12.73
C SER A 105 24.45 32.11 -11.54
N LYS A 106 24.39 33.22 -10.79
CA LYS A 106 23.38 33.39 -9.72
C LYS A 106 21.92 33.44 -10.23
N ASN A 107 21.68 33.32 -11.54
CA ASN A 107 20.36 33.28 -12.15
C ASN A 107 19.75 31.87 -12.08
N ASP A 108 18.72 31.78 -11.25
CA ASP A 108 17.91 30.59 -10.99
C ASP A 108 17.19 30.01 -12.22
N ILE A 109 16.90 30.84 -13.23
CA ILE A 109 16.20 30.42 -14.46
C ILE A 109 17.15 29.64 -15.37
N ALA A 110 18.38 30.13 -15.57
CA ALA A 110 19.36 29.46 -16.41
C ALA A 110 19.77 28.09 -15.84
N SER A 111 19.95 28.02 -14.52
CA SER A 111 20.27 26.76 -13.83
C SER A 111 19.14 25.74 -13.96
N ARG A 112 17.88 26.15 -13.72
CA ARG A 112 16.72 25.26 -13.92
C ARG A 112 16.60 24.79 -15.37
N SER A 113 16.78 25.67 -16.34
CA SER A 113 16.74 25.29 -17.76
C SER A 113 17.81 24.25 -18.09
N LEU A 114 19.03 24.38 -17.54
CA LEU A 114 20.10 23.42 -17.80
C LEU A 114 19.78 22.04 -17.21
N ILE A 115 19.31 21.98 -15.95
CA ILE A 115 18.92 20.70 -15.33
C ILE A 115 17.77 20.04 -16.09
N GLN A 116 16.78 20.80 -16.54
CA GLN A 116 15.68 20.26 -17.33
C GLN A 116 16.15 19.67 -18.66
N GLN A 117 17.07 20.35 -19.35
CA GLN A 117 17.69 19.82 -20.57
C GLN A 117 18.51 18.55 -20.28
N LEU A 118 19.31 18.57 -19.21
CA LEU A 118 20.11 17.43 -18.79
C LEU A 118 19.25 16.18 -18.52
N LEU A 119 18.15 16.33 -17.77
CA LEU A 119 17.23 15.24 -17.43
C LEU A 119 16.44 14.70 -18.65
N GLN A 120 16.42 15.43 -19.76
CA GLN A 120 15.82 15.00 -21.02
C GLN A 120 16.84 14.44 -22.01
N THR A 121 18.14 14.54 -21.70
CA THR A 121 19.21 14.05 -22.56
C THR A 121 19.40 12.56 -22.36
N ASP A 122 19.64 11.84 -23.45
CA ASP A 122 19.97 10.42 -23.39
C ASP A 122 21.31 10.20 -22.65
N ALA A 123 21.42 9.07 -21.96
CA ALA A 123 22.64 8.67 -21.27
C ALA A 123 22.84 7.16 -21.37
N ASP A 124 24.08 6.75 -21.55
CA ASP A 124 24.45 5.34 -21.55
C ASP A 124 24.66 4.87 -20.11
N ILE A 125 24.06 3.73 -19.76
CA ILE A 125 24.25 3.10 -18.45
C ILE A 125 24.93 1.75 -18.65
N SER A 126 26.09 1.57 -18.04
CA SER A 126 26.88 0.33 -18.16
C SER A 126 27.33 -0.15 -16.77
N PRO A 127 26.91 -1.35 -16.34
CA PRO A 127 27.41 -1.94 -15.10
C PRO A 127 28.81 -2.55 -15.31
N ASN A 128 29.73 -2.21 -14.44
CA ASN A 128 31.04 -2.85 -14.29
C ASN A 128 31.05 -3.69 -13.00
N TYR A 129 30.90 -4.99 -13.15
CA TYR A 129 30.88 -5.92 -12.01
C TYR A 129 32.27 -6.23 -11.45
N GLU A 130 33.36 -5.92 -12.16
CA GLU A 130 34.72 -6.11 -11.64
C GLU A 130 35.07 -5.04 -10.62
N THR A 131 34.72 -3.78 -10.91
CA THR A 131 34.95 -2.64 -10.00
C THR A 131 33.76 -2.35 -9.09
N ASN A 132 32.64 -3.04 -9.28
CA ASN A 132 31.34 -2.75 -8.65
C ASN A 132 30.88 -1.30 -8.89
N ASP A 133 31.06 -0.79 -10.10
CA ASP A 133 30.59 0.54 -10.48
C ASP A 133 29.44 0.44 -11.49
N LEU A 134 28.47 1.34 -11.38
CA LEU A 134 27.43 1.59 -12.38
C LEU A 134 27.78 2.91 -13.07
N VAL A 135 28.36 2.82 -14.27
CA VAL A 135 28.84 3.98 -15.00
C VAL A 135 27.69 4.58 -15.82
N VAL A 136 27.37 5.85 -15.54
CA VAL A 136 26.41 6.66 -16.27
C VAL A 136 27.18 7.66 -17.12
N THR A 137 27.07 7.53 -18.44
CA THR A 137 27.75 8.40 -19.40
C THR A 137 26.74 9.36 -20.02
N ILE A 138 26.87 10.64 -19.69
CA ILE A 138 26.01 11.71 -20.17
C ILE A 138 26.55 12.21 -21.52
N HIS A 139 25.68 12.30 -22.53
CA HIS A 139 26.07 12.86 -23.82
C HIS A 139 26.31 14.38 -23.75
N ASN A 140 27.01 14.91 -24.76
CA ASN A 140 27.35 16.33 -24.80
C ASN A 140 26.11 17.24 -24.87
N MET A 141 26.15 18.30 -24.10
CA MET A 141 25.26 19.45 -24.18
C MET A 141 25.62 20.34 -25.38
N THR A 142 24.69 21.21 -25.76
CA THR A 142 24.80 22.09 -26.92
C THR A 142 25.92 23.14 -26.81
N ASN A 143 26.34 23.52 -25.61
CA ASN A 143 27.32 24.58 -25.37
C ASN A 143 28.52 24.07 -24.53
N PRO A 144 29.78 24.39 -24.89
CA PRO A 144 30.97 24.07 -24.09
C PRO A 144 30.88 24.47 -22.61
N ILE A 145 30.31 25.65 -22.30
CA ILE A 145 30.14 26.11 -20.92
C ILE A 145 29.18 25.17 -20.16
N GLN A 146 28.11 24.70 -20.81
CA GLN A 146 27.18 23.76 -20.20
C GLN A 146 27.84 22.40 -19.97
N ASN A 147 28.69 21.94 -20.90
CA ASN A 147 29.47 20.71 -20.72
C ASN A 147 30.42 20.80 -19.52
N GLU A 148 31.08 21.94 -19.33
CA GLU A 148 31.96 22.16 -18.17
C GLU A 148 31.16 22.12 -16.85
N VAL A 149 30.01 22.80 -16.81
CA VAL A 149 29.13 22.80 -15.63
C VAL A 149 28.59 21.39 -15.32
N VAL A 150 28.18 20.62 -16.34
CA VAL A 150 27.71 19.24 -16.15
C VAL A 150 28.85 18.32 -15.71
N SER A 151 30.07 18.52 -16.20
CA SER A 151 31.25 17.80 -15.72
C SER A 151 31.52 18.06 -14.24
N LYS A 152 31.38 19.31 -13.79
CA LYS A 152 31.46 19.68 -12.36
C LYS A 152 30.35 19.03 -11.55
N LEU A 153 29.12 19.03 -12.05
CA LEU A 153 28.01 18.31 -11.41
C LEU A 153 28.30 16.81 -11.27
N CYS A 154 28.89 16.17 -12.29
CA CYS A 154 29.27 14.76 -12.21
C CYS A 154 30.30 14.50 -11.10
N GLN A 155 31.26 15.41 -10.90
CA GLN A 155 32.25 15.31 -9.82
C GLN A 155 31.55 15.34 -8.45
N GLU A 156 30.69 16.34 -8.21
CA GLU A 156 29.92 16.47 -6.97
C GLU A 156 29.06 15.23 -6.69
N LEU A 157 28.42 14.67 -7.73
CA LEU A 157 27.62 13.45 -7.60
C LEU A 157 28.50 12.22 -7.28
N ASN A 158 29.68 12.11 -7.87
CA ASN A 158 30.61 11.02 -7.61
C ASN A 158 31.16 11.07 -6.17
N ASP A 159 31.39 12.27 -5.65
CA ASP A 159 31.88 12.49 -4.29
C ASP A 159 30.87 12.04 -3.21
N THR A 160 29.59 11.88 -3.56
CA THR A 160 28.59 11.30 -2.65
C THR A 160 28.74 9.80 -2.43
N GLU A 161 29.57 9.12 -3.23
CA GLU A 161 29.78 7.67 -3.19
C GLU A 161 28.46 6.86 -3.20
N THR A 162 27.45 7.37 -3.91
CA THR A 162 26.09 6.81 -3.88
C THR A 162 26.05 5.37 -4.41
N ILE A 163 25.45 4.47 -3.62
CA ILE A 163 25.21 3.08 -4.03
C ILE A 163 23.83 2.96 -4.67
N PHE A 164 23.74 2.29 -5.82
CA PHE A 164 22.49 2.08 -6.52
C PHE A 164 21.57 1.12 -5.72
N PRO A 165 20.28 1.46 -5.50
CA PRO A 165 19.39 0.71 -4.63
C PRO A 165 19.32 -0.78 -4.95
N CYS A 166 19.24 -1.61 -3.90
CA CYS A 166 19.17 -3.07 -4.00
C CYS A 166 20.36 -3.73 -4.71
N THR A 167 21.49 -3.04 -4.86
CA THR A 167 22.73 -3.58 -5.44
C THR A 167 23.93 -3.13 -4.61
N ASN A 168 25.12 -3.63 -4.95
CA ASN A 168 26.40 -3.17 -4.42
C ASN A 168 27.15 -2.28 -5.43
N LEU A 169 26.47 -1.79 -6.48
CA LEU A 169 27.10 -0.99 -7.52
C LEU A 169 27.15 0.48 -7.10
N ARG A 170 28.33 1.06 -7.03
CA ARG A 170 28.53 2.50 -6.81
C ARG A 170 28.27 3.27 -8.10
N MET A 171 27.48 4.33 -8.04
CA MET A 171 27.17 5.15 -9.21
C MET A 171 28.36 6.06 -9.56
N ILE A 172 28.77 6.02 -10.83
CA ILE A 172 29.84 6.86 -11.38
C ILE A 172 29.32 7.61 -12.60
N PHE A 173 29.26 8.93 -12.50
CA PHE A 173 28.82 9.84 -13.54
C PHE A 173 30.02 10.40 -14.31
N LYS A 174 29.92 10.43 -15.64
CA LYS A 174 30.90 11.09 -16.52
C LYS A 174 30.21 11.68 -17.74
N THR A 175 30.81 12.69 -18.34
CA THR A 175 30.42 13.19 -19.67
C THR A 175 31.21 12.47 -20.76
N VAL A 176 30.66 12.37 -21.97
CA VAL A 176 31.44 11.96 -23.15
C VAL A 176 32.53 13.00 -23.40
N SER A 177 33.79 12.67 -23.12
CA SER A 177 34.90 13.58 -23.41
C SER A 177 34.98 13.78 -24.92
N THR A 178 35.00 15.04 -25.34
CA THR A 178 35.31 15.43 -26.73
C THR A 178 36.79 15.73 -26.82
#